data_AF-A0A1V4EPH0-F1
#
_entry.id   AF-A0A1V4EPH0-F1
#
_cell.length_a   1.000
_cell.length_b   1.000
_cell.length_c   1.000
_cell.angle_alpha   90.00
_cell.angle_beta   90.00
_cell.angle_gamma   90.00
#
_symmetry.space_group_name_H-M   'P 1'
#
loop_
_entity.id
_entity.type
_entity.pdbx_description
1 polymer ?
#
loop_
_entity_poly.entity_id
_entity_poly.type
_entity_poly.pdbx_seq_one_letter_code
_entity_poly.pdbx_strand_id
1 'polypeptide(L)'
;MLVTGVALLFDVVRVFLPSLITLYGRAGETDPASMGLYAALWFVLPFAAVPAARLTSPRVVTMAGAVALVAARLGLQAADGGTPQLLLASAGVTAGLGLPLRLRADAAGTWVPAGLIGGLAASSIVHLALDRVDLVWRGGPLPWLAVAALCLAFLWSVRLSPASPAPAPAAVWFAFGPMLMLAGMYCGGPAVLAQDTGQHSAPFTALAVALQVVALCAAVVYAWTTSWGWTAGLFLVAGVAAAETGVQGLPALVTAVALGACAGAAGQQADTTAGGRGGVAVLGGMLVFLAGAFLYYAAFDADLGFPNALVPVAVAVLVAAVAVRAGRRHRTAPVRRAPRRWGSIALSSALLAGFLTWQSPPATRTITGDEFTLVAYNIRMGFGLGGRLDLDRVAAWAAARRPDVVLLSEVDRGWLLNGGHDDLARIARGLGMRYYFAPAADRLWGDALLTNLPVAEIGSTRLGRHGYPTGAQAQSIVLEVGDHEVGIVNTHLQEPRGQAPEVAAIVRRLAANTLPPGVGVAGPRPVIVAGDLNTTPSDPQMRVLEAAGLSDPLRALGDPPTSPADAPVRRIDHVLISDGLTAVAADAPRVPFSDHLPLVVRLRLK
;
A
#
# COMPACT_ATOMS: atom_id res chain seq x y z
N MET A 1 21.87 15.63 4.41
CA MET A 1 22.36 14.28 4.12
C MET A 1 21.44 13.19 4.68
N LEU A 2 21.30 13.02 6.00
CA LEU A 2 20.45 11.95 6.55
C LEU A 2 19.00 12.01 6.04
N VAL A 3 18.37 13.18 6.10
CA VAL A 3 17.00 13.39 5.62
C VAL A 3 16.84 12.97 4.16
N THR A 4 17.66 13.53 3.27
CA THR A 4 17.62 13.25 1.82
C THR A 4 18.02 11.81 1.48
N GLY A 5 18.95 11.22 2.23
CA GLY A 5 19.42 9.85 2.01
C GLY A 5 18.41 8.80 2.46
N VAL A 6 17.75 9.02 3.61
CA VAL A 6 16.67 8.16 4.09
C VAL A 6 15.43 8.29 3.20
N ALA A 7 15.11 9.50 2.72
CA ALA A 7 14.02 9.69 1.77
C ALA A 7 14.27 8.91 0.46
N LEU A 8 15.48 9.00 -0.11
CA LEU A 8 15.84 8.22 -1.31
C LEU A 8 15.87 6.71 -1.06
N LEU A 9 16.41 6.26 0.08
CA LEU A 9 16.38 4.84 0.45
C LEU A 9 14.93 4.34 0.52
N PHE A 10 14.04 5.09 1.17
CA PHE A 10 12.67 4.64 1.35
C PHE A 10 11.86 4.65 0.05
N ASP A 11 12.09 5.62 -0.83
CA ASP A 11 11.56 5.63 -2.20
C ASP A 11 11.99 4.37 -2.98
N VAL A 12 13.26 3.95 -2.86
CA VAL A 12 13.74 2.70 -3.46
C VAL A 12 13.13 1.45 -2.80
N VAL A 13 12.98 1.43 -1.48
CA VAL A 13 12.33 0.31 -0.76
C VAL A 13 10.89 0.10 -1.25
N ARG A 14 10.14 1.18 -1.52
CA ARG A 14 8.78 1.10 -2.07
C ARG A 14 8.69 0.61 -3.51
N VAL A 15 9.81 0.52 -4.23
CA VAL A 15 9.91 -0.16 -5.53
C VAL A 15 10.40 -1.60 -5.36
N PHE A 16 11.32 -1.81 -4.44
CA PHE A 16 11.91 -3.11 -4.16
C PHE A 16 10.87 -4.13 -3.67
N LEU A 17 10.04 -3.76 -2.68
CA LEU A 17 9.03 -4.65 -2.11
C LEU A 17 8.03 -5.17 -3.15
N PRO A 18 7.37 -4.32 -3.97
CA PRO A 18 6.49 -4.83 -5.01
C PRO A 18 7.24 -5.59 -6.11
N SER A 19 8.47 -5.20 -6.44
CA SER A 19 9.29 -5.96 -7.41
C SER A 19 9.61 -7.36 -6.91
N LEU A 20 9.82 -7.52 -5.60
CA LEU A 20 10.07 -8.82 -4.99
C LEU A 20 8.90 -9.78 -5.21
N ILE A 21 7.66 -9.32 -5.06
CA ILE A 21 6.49 -10.18 -5.20
C ILE A 21 6.03 -10.35 -6.65
N THR A 22 6.11 -9.29 -7.47
CA THR A 22 5.53 -9.30 -8.83
C THR A 22 6.49 -9.82 -9.90
N LEU A 23 7.80 -9.68 -9.68
CA LEU A 23 8.83 -10.06 -10.67
C LEU A 23 9.62 -11.28 -10.24
N TYR A 24 10.05 -11.33 -8.97
CA TYR A 24 10.77 -12.49 -8.45
C TYR A 24 9.80 -13.57 -7.95
N GLY A 25 8.86 -13.19 -7.09
CA GLY A 25 7.97 -14.07 -6.33
C GLY A 25 6.76 -14.64 -7.06
N ARG A 26 6.80 -14.75 -8.39
CA ARG A 26 5.67 -15.12 -9.26
C ARG A 26 4.70 -16.10 -8.57
N ALA A 27 3.45 -15.65 -8.39
CA ALA A 27 2.45 -16.34 -7.57
C ALA A 27 2.28 -17.81 -8.00
N GLY A 28 2.39 -18.73 -7.05
CA GLY A 28 2.32 -20.18 -7.30
C GLY A 28 3.58 -20.81 -7.90
N GLU A 29 4.57 -20.04 -8.35
CA GLU A 29 5.83 -20.56 -8.93
C GLU A 29 7.02 -20.46 -7.97
N THR A 30 7.08 -19.40 -7.17
CA THR A 30 8.21 -19.14 -6.27
C THR A 30 7.79 -19.39 -4.83
N ASP A 31 8.54 -20.24 -4.12
CA ASP A 31 8.27 -20.49 -2.71
C ASP A 31 8.61 -19.24 -1.86
N PRO A 32 7.85 -18.96 -0.78
CA PRO A 32 8.11 -17.80 0.08
C PRO A 32 9.52 -17.77 0.69
N ALA A 33 10.15 -18.92 0.93
CA ALA A 33 11.49 -18.97 1.52
C ALA A 33 12.55 -18.46 0.54
N SER A 34 12.44 -18.78 -0.75
CA SER A 34 13.28 -18.23 -1.82
C SER A 34 13.14 -16.71 -1.92
N MET A 35 11.92 -16.16 -1.84
CA MET A 35 11.68 -14.71 -1.83
C MET A 35 12.34 -14.05 -0.61
N GLY A 36 12.16 -14.64 0.58
CA GLY A 36 12.78 -14.18 1.81
C GLY A 36 14.31 -14.20 1.74
N LEU A 37 14.90 -15.26 1.15
CA LEU A 37 16.35 -15.38 0.97
C LEU A 37 16.89 -14.35 -0.03
N TYR A 38 16.19 -14.14 -1.15
CA TYR A 38 16.55 -13.10 -2.13
C TYR A 38 16.58 -11.73 -1.44
N ALA A 39 15.55 -11.38 -0.68
CA ALA A 39 15.50 -10.12 0.04
C ALA A 39 16.60 -10.01 1.10
N ALA A 40 16.82 -11.06 1.89
CA ALA A 40 17.87 -11.09 2.91
C ALA A 40 19.27 -10.86 2.31
N LEU A 41 19.55 -11.43 1.14
CA LEU A 41 20.83 -11.25 0.45
C LEU A 41 21.13 -9.76 0.22
N TRP A 42 20.21 -9.00 -0.39
CA TRP A 42 20.41 -7.58 -0.68
C TRP A 42 20.48 -6.69 0.57
N PHE A 43 19.90 -7.15 1.67
CA PHE A 43 20.01 -6.49 2.98
C PHE A 43 21.34 -6.77 3.68
N VAL A 44 21.96 -7.93 3.46
CA VAL A 44 23.23 -8.33 4.10
C VAL A 44 24.46 -7.92 3.29
N LEU A 45 24.37 -7.82 1.96
CA LEU A 45 25.47 -7.41 1.08
C LEU A 45 26.22 -6.12 1.51
N PRO A 46 25.56 -5.04 1.98
CA PRO A 46 26.26 -3.84 2.43
C PRO A 46 27.25 -4.10 3.57
N PHE A 47 27.00 -5.15 4.37
CA PHE A 47 27.80 -5.53 5.53
C PHE A 47 29.00 -6.39 5.15
N ALA A 48 28.88 -7.18 4.07
CA ALA A 48 30.02 -7.89 3.49
C ALA A 48 31.07 -6.93 2.90
N ALA A 49 30.67 -5.70 2.52
CA ALA A 49 31.57 -4.67 2.02
C ALA A 49 32.33 -3.90 3.14
N VAL A 50 31.99 -4.13 4.42
CA VAL A 50 32.59 -3.40 5.57
C VAL A 50 34.08 -3.67 5.75
N PRO A 51 34.61 -4.90 5.59
CA PRO A 51 36.05 -5.14 5.65
C PRO A 51 36.81 -4.43 4.51
N ALA A 52 36.28 -4.46 3.29
CA ALA A 52 36.87 -3.78 2.13
C ALA A 52 36.90 -2.25 2.31
N ALA A 53 35.86 -1.69 2.94
CA ALA A 53 35.79 -0.26 3.26
C ALA A 53 36.87 0.22 4.27
N ARG A 54 37.58 -0.68 4.95
CA ARG A 54 38.72 -0.32 5.83
C ARG A 54 39.99 0.03 5.06
N LEU A 55 40.06 -0.36 3.78
CA LEU A 55 41.23 -0.14 2.91
C LEU A 55 41.18 1.20 2.16
N THR A 56 40.09 1.97 2.31
CA THR A 56 39.85 3.22 1.57
C THR A 56 39.35 4.31 2.50
N SER A 57 39.44 5.58 2.09
CA SER A 57 38.90 6.70 2.85
C SER A 57 37.37 6.58 3.06
N PRO A 58 36.85 6.76 4.29
CA PRO A 58 35.40 6.75 4.56
C PRO A 58 34.61 7.71 3.67
N ARG A 59 35.19 8.86 3.30
CA ARG A 59 34.55 9.83 2.38
C ARG A 59 34.37 9.28 0.98
N VAL A 60 35.37 8.58 0.45
CA VAL A 60 35.31 7.96 -0.89
C VAL A 60 34.23 6.87 -0.89
N VAL A 61 34.21 6.05 0.16
CA VAL A 61 33.20 4.99 0.30
C VAL A 61 31.79 5.60 0.45
N THR A 62 31.60 6.63 1.27
CA THR A 62 30.30 7.34 1.39
C THR A 62 29.85 7.94 0.06
N MET A 63 30.73 8.62 -0.66
CA MET A 63 30.42 9.20 -1.96
C MET A 63 30.08 8.13 -3.00
N ALA A 64 30.85 7.04 -3.07
CA ALA A 64 30.57 5.93 -3.99
C ALA A 64 29.19 5.29 -3.71
N GLY A 65 28.84 5.11 -2.42
CA GLY A 65 27.51 4.63 -2.04
C GLY A 65 26.39 5.61 -2.41
N ALA A 66 26.62 6.90 -2.22
CA ALA A 66 25.66 7.93 -2.58
C ALA A 66 25.44 8.00 -4.10
N VAL A 67 26.51 7.92 -4.90
CA VAL A 67 26.44 7.85 -6.36
C VAL A 67 25.74 6.57 -6.81
N ALA A 68 26.03 5.42 -6.20
CA ALA A 68 25.35 4.17 -6.51
C ALA A 68 23.84 4.24 -6.23
N LEU A 69 23.43 4.82 -5.09
CA LEU A 69 22.02 5.02 -4.77
C LEU A 69 21.32 5.96 -5.79
N VAL A 70 21.99 7.06 -6.18
CA VAL A 70 21.47 8.00 -7.19
C VAL A 70 21.36 7.34 -8.55
N ALA A 71 22.38 6.59 -8.97
CA ALA A 71 22.36 5.87 -10.24
C ALA A 71 21.24 4.82 -10.28
N ALA A 72 21.09 4.04 -9.21
CA ALA A 72 19.99 3.09 -9.07
C ALA A 72 18.63 3.81 -9.14
N ARG A 73 18.47 4.93 -8.42
CA ARG A 73 17.20 5.66 -8.39
C ARG A 73 16.83 6.32 -9.72
N LEU A 74 17.80 6.92 -10.42
CA LEU A 74 17.59 7.46 -11.76
C LEU A 74 17.34 6.35 -12.78
N GLY A 75 18.05 5.23 -12.66
CA GLY A 75 17.81 4.03 -13.48
C GLY A 75 16.39 3.50 -13.31
N LEU A 76 15.88 3.45 -12.07
CA LEU A 76 14.50 3.05 -11.80
C LEU A 76 13.48 3.96 -12.49
N GLN A 77 13.77 5.26 -12.63
CA GLN A 77 12.88 6.18 -13.35
C GLN A 77 12.80 5.87 -14.85
N ALA A 78 13.86 5.28 -15.43
CA ALA A 78 13.90 4.83 -16.81
C ALA A 78 13.45 3.37 -17.01
N ALA A 79 13.23 2.62 -15.92
CA ALA A 79 12.87 1.22 -16.00
C ALA A 79 11.36 1.05 -16.29
N ASP A 80 11.05 0.32 -17.35
CA ASP A 80 9.68 -0.04 -17.74
C ASP A 80 9.25 -1.40 -17.19
N GLY A 81 9.78 -1.79 -16.01
CA GLY A 81 9.51 -3.08 -15.38
C GLY A 81 10.59 -4.14 -15.60
N GLY A 82 10.24 -5.39 -15.32
CA GLY A 82 11.06 -6.57 -15.58
C GLY A 82 12.38 -6.63 -14.79
N THR A 83 13.33 -7.41 -15.31
CA THR A 83 14.63 -7.62 -14.67
C THR A 83 15.40 -6.32 -14.35
N PRO A 84 15.42 -5.28 -15.23
CA PRO A 84 16.07 -4.02 -14.88
C PRO A 84 15.47 -3.38 -13.62
N GLN A 85 14.15 -3.33 -13.48
CA GLN A 85 13.48 -2.80 -12.29
C GLN A 85 13.90 -3.58 -11.03
N LEU A 86 13.82 -4.91 -11.08
CA LEU A 86 14.18 -5.78 -9.96
C LEU A 86 15.63 -5.56 -9.52
N LEU A 87 16.59 -5.61 -10.46
CA LEU A 87 18.00 -5.47 -10.13
C LEU A 87 18.38 -4.06 -9.67
N LEU A 88 17.81 -3.01 -10.28
CA LEU A 88 18.06 -1.63 -9.87
C LEU A 88 17.47 -1.33 -8.49
N ALA A 89 16.27 -1.82 -8.19
CA ALA A 89 15.66 -1.67 -6.87
C ALA A 89 16.49 -2.40 -5.80
N SER A 90 16.87 -3.65 -6.08
CA SER A 90 17.73 -4.46 -5.22
C SER A 90 19.09 -3.80 -4.94
N ALA A 91 19.79 -3.37 -6.00
CA ALA A 91 21.08 -2.67 -5.88
C ALA A 91 20.94 -1.33 -5.15
N GLY A 92 19.85 -0.60 -5.38
CA GLY A 92 19.53 0.66 -4.71
C GLY A 92 19.28 0.47 -3.20
N VAL A 93 18.57 -0.58 -2.80
CA VAL A 93 18.41 -0.95 -1.38
C VAL A 93 19.78 -1.19 -0.75
N THR A 94 20.62 -2.03 -1.36
CA THR A 94 21.99 -2.28 -0.86
C THR A 94 22.80 -0.97 -0.74
N ALA A 95 22.77 -0.12 -1.76
CA ALA A 95 23.48 1.16 -1.74
C ALA A 95 22.97 2.08 -0.62
N GLY A 96 21.65 2.18 -0.45
CA GLY A 96 21.00 3.01 0.55
C GLY A 96 21.20 2.51 1.98
N LEU A 97 21.17 1.19 2.22
CA LEU A 97 21.49 0.58 3.52
C LEU A 97 22.97 0.74 3.88
N GLY A 98 23.84 0.82 2.87
CA GLY A 98 25.25 1.18 3.02
C GLY A 98 25.46 2.59 3.59
N LEU A 99 24.49 3.51 3.44
CA LEU A 99 24.63 4.89 3.88
C LEU A 99 24.65 5.01 5.43
N PRO A 100 23.64 4.55 6.21
CA PRO A 100 23.71 4.52 7.68
C PRO A 100 25.00 3.90 8.24
N LEU A 101 25.47 2.80 7.62
CA LEU A 101 26.72 2.12 7.99
C LEU A 101 27.97 3.00 7.89
N ARG A 102 27.96 3.96 6.96
CA ARG A 102 29.09 4.85 6.65
C ARG A 102 28.96 6.16 7.42
N LEU A 103 27.74 6.65 7.61
CA LEU A 103 27.43 7.87 8.36
C LEU A 103 27.70 7.76 9.86
N ARG A 104 27.83 6.55 10.41
CA ARG A 104 28.27 6.32 11.80
C ARG A 104 29.63 6.96 12.11
N ALA A 105 30.50 7.15 11.12
CA ALA A 105 31.81 7.75 11.30
C ALA A 105 31.77 9.28 11.30
N ASP A 106 30.75 9.88 10.68
CA ASP A 106 30.76 11.28 10.26
C ASP A 106 29.54 12.11 10.72
N ALA A 107 28.50 11.52 11.33
CA ALA A 107 27.32 12.26 11.77
C ALA A 107 27.41 12.74 13.23
N ALA A 108 27.07 14.00 13.50
CA ALA A 108 26.94 14.52 14.86
C ALA A 108 25.82 13.76 15.58
N GLY A 109 26.19 12.99 16.60
CA GLY A 109 25.28 12.04 17.26
C GLY A 109 23.94 12.65 17.71
N THR A 110 23.93 13.94 18.02
CA THR A 110 22.76 14.71 18.43
C THR A 110 21.71 14.93 17.33
N TRP A 111 22.11 14.91 16.06
CA TRP A 111 21.22 15.17 14.91
C TRP A 111 20.70 13.90 14.24
N VAL A 112 21.24 12.73 14.59
CA VAL A 112 20.90 11.47 13.92
C VAL A 112 19.41 11.12 14.05
N PRO A 113 18.78 11.14 15.25
CA PRO A 113 17.35 10.85 15.37
C PRO A 113 16.48 11.76 14.49
N ALA A 114 16.71 13.08 14.57
CA ALA A 114 15.97 14.05 13.78
C ALA A 114 16.22 13.90 12.27
N GLY A 115 17.44 13.52 11.88
CA GLY A 115 17.78 13.25 10.48
C GLY A 115 17.08 12.01 9.92
N LEU A 116 17.02 10.92 10.68
CA LEU A 116 16.33 9.69 10.30
C LEU A 116 14.82 9.91 10.20
N ILE A 117 14.21 10.44 11.27
CA ILE A 117 12.77 10.74 11.31
C ILE A 117 12.41 11.81 10.29
N GLY A 118 13.28 12.81 10.08
CA GLY A 118 13.11 13.82 9.03
C GLY A 118 13.07 13.22 7.63
N GLY A 119 13.87 12.20 7.34
CA GLY A 119 13.82 11.50 6.07
C GLY A 119 12.54 10.67 5.87
N LEU A 120 12.12 9.93 6.91
CA LEU A 120 10.84 9.20 6.88
C LEU A 120 9.66 10.16 6.72
N ALA A 121 9.64 11.26 7.47
CA ALA A 121 8.64 12.31 7.37
C ALA A 121 8.63 12.94 5.97
N ALA A 122 9.79 13.31 5.42
CA ALA A 122 9.87 13.87 4.07
C ALA A 122 9.32 12.89 3.03
N SER A 123 9.70 11.61 3.11
CA SER A 123 9.20 10.58 2.19
C SER A 123 7.69 10.40 2.30
N SER A 124 7.14 10.38 3.52
CA SER A 124 5.69 10.25 3.73
C SER A 124 4.92 11.51 3.28
N ILE A 125 5.44 12.71 3.53
CA ILE A 125 4.82 13.96 3.07
C ILE A 125 4.78 14.02 1.54
N VAL A 126 5.89 13.69 0.88
CA VAL A 126 5.95 13.64 -0.59
C VAL A 126 4.98 12.60 -1.13
N HIS A 127 4.93 11.41 -0.52
CA HIS A 127 4.00 10.36 -0.92
C HIS A 127 2.54 10.81 -0.80
N LEU A 128 2.14 11.42 0.32
CA LEU A 128 0.80 11.98 0.50
C LEU A 128 0.50 13.10 -0.52
N ALA A 129 1.45 14.00 -0.75
CA ALA A 129 1.30 15.11 -1.72
C ALA A 129 1.20 14.63 -3.17
N LEU A 130 1.79 13.47 -3.47
CA LEU A 130 1.67 12.77 -4.74
C LEU A 130 0.52 11.77 -4.75
N ASP A 131 -0.49 11.97 -3.89
CA ASP A 131 -1.68 11.12 -3.84
C ASP A 131 -1.34 9.62 -3.73
N ARG A 132 -0.29 9.33 -2.96
CA ARG A 132 0.21 7.98 -2.65
C ARG A 132 0.71 7.20 -3.87
N VAL A 133 1.04 7.87 -4.98
CA VAL A 133 1.73 7.25 -6.13
C VAL A 133 3.09 7.94 -6.30
N ASP A 134 4.16 7.22 -5.94
CA ASP A 134 5.54 7.75 -5.97
C ASP A 134 6.02 8.11 -7.38
N LEU A 135 7.04 8.98 -7.44
CA LEU A 135 7.55 9.57 -8.70
C LEU A 135 8.03 8.53 -9.72
N VAL A 136 8.53 7.39 -9.25
CA VAL A 136 9.01 6.28 -10.11
C VAL A 136 7.94 5.70 -11.02
N TRP A 137 6.68 5.72 -10.56
CA TRP A 137 5.54 5.21 -11.30
C TRP A 137 4.94 6.23 -12.27
N ARG A 138 5.42 7.49 -12.23
CA ARG A 138 4.89 8.60 -13.02
C ARG A 138 5.77 8.90 -14.23
N GLY A 139 5.13 9.04 -15.39
CA GLY A 139 5.78 9.47 -16.63
C GLY A 139 5.84 11.00 -16.79
N GLY A 140 6.61 11.46 -17.79
CA GLY A 140 6.70 12.86 -18.19
C GLY A 140 7.85 13.65 -17.53
N PRO A 141 8.09 14.90 -17.97
CA PRO A 141 9.28 15.67 -17.59
C PRO A 141 9.28 16.12 -16.12
N LEU A 142 8.10 16.38 -15.53
CA LEU A 142 8.01 16.89 -14.15
C LEU A 142 8.51 15.87 -13.10
N PRO A 143 8.08 14.59 -13.11
CA PRO A 143 8.67 13.57 -12.23
C PRO A 143 10.19 13.44 -12.40
N TRP A 144 10.69 13.46 -13.64
CA TRP A 144 12.13 13.42 -13.92
C TRP A 144 12.89 14.59 -13.29
N LEU A 145 12.39 15.82 -13.44
CA LEU A 145 13.00 17.01 -12.83
C LEU A 145 12.98 16.93 -11.30
N ALA A 146 11.87 16.47 -10.71
CA ALA A 146 11.74 16.32 -9.26
C ALA A 146 12.74 15.27 -8.70
N VAL A 147 12.87 14.12 -9.35
CA VAL A 147 13.84 13.08 -8.96
C VAL A 147 15.28 13.58 -9.14
N ALA A 148 15.59 14.23 -10.25
CA ALA A 148 16.91 14.81 -10.48
C ALA A 148 17.27 15.84 -9.40
N ALA A 149 16.33 16.73 -9.04
CA ALA A 149 16.53 17.70 -7.97
C ALA A 149 16.76 17.03 -6.61
N LEU A 150 16.00 15.98 -6.26
CA LEU A 150 16.21 15.21 -5.03
C LEU A 150 17.58 14.52 -5.00
N CYS A 151 17.99 13.90 -6.11
CA CYS A 151 19.30 13.26 -6.25
C CYS A 151 20.45 14.26 -6.14
N LEU A 152 20.35 15.41 -6.81
CA LEU A 152 21.34 16.49 -6.72
C LEU A 152 21.43 17.08 -5.32
N ALA A 153 20.29 17.33 -4.67
CA ALA A 153 20.23 17.80 -3.28
C ALA A 153 20.88 16.79 -2.32
N PHE A 154 20.67 15.48 -2.54
CA PHE A 154 21.32 14.43 -1.77
C PHE A 154 22.84 14.45 -1.95
N LEU A 155 23.36 14.41 -3.18
CA LEU A 155 24.80 14.45 -3.46
C LEU A 155 25.46 15.72 -2.92
N TRP A 156 24.81 16.86 -3.11
CA TRP A 156 25.25 18.14 -2.57
C TRP A 156 25.34 18.08 -1.04
N SER A 157 24.33 17.51 -0.39
CA SER A 157 24.32 17.38 1.07
C SER A 157 25.38 16.38 1.58
N VAL A 158 25.72 15.34 0.82
CA VAL A 158 26.82 14.41 1.14
C VAL A 158 28.15 15.15 1.06
N ARG A 159 28.37 15.95 0.00
CA ARG A 159 29.58 16.76 -0.18
C ARG A 159 29.79 17.78 0.95
N LEU A 160 28.72 18.40 1.43
CA LEU A 160 28.77 19.42 2.48
C LEU A 160 28.83 18.85 3.90
N SER A 161 28.59 17.56 4.09
CA SER A 161 28.53 16.98 5.43
C SER A 161 29.93 16.91 6.06
N PRO A 162 30.18 17.59 7.19
CA PRO A 162 31.47 17.51 7.87
C PRO A 162 31.64 16.12 8.48
N ALA A 163 32.90 15.72 8.69
CA ALA A 163 33.19 14.56 9.55
C ALA A 163 32.86 14.93 10.99
N SER A 164 32.15 14.06 11.71
CA SER A 164 31.73 14.30 13.09
C SER A 164 32.69 13.65 14.08
N PRO A 165 33.05 14.36 15.17
CA PRO A 165 33.92 13.82 16.20
C PRO A 165 33.21 12.83 17.16
N ALA A 166 31.88 12.74 17.14
CA ALA A 166 31.10 11.91 18.07
C ALA A 166 30.02 11.07 17.36
N PRO A 167 30.13 9.72 17.35
CA PRO A 167 29.14 8.84 16.74
C PRO A 167 27.83 8.81 17.52
N ALA A 168 26.71 8.58 16.82
CA ALA A 168 25.41 8.34 17.47
C ALA A 168 25.37 6.96 18.16
N PRO A 169 24.56 6.81 19.22
CA PRO A 169 24.45 5.55 19.96
C PRO A 169 23.97 4.39 19.09
N ALA A 170 24.42 3.17 19.36
CA ALA A 170 23.96 1.98 18.63
C ALA A 170 22.43 1.78 18.69
N ALA A 171 21.77 2.24 19.76
CA ALA A 171 20.33 2.09 19.96
C ALA A 171 19.48 2.78 18.87
N VAL A 172 19.81 4.01 18.47
CA VAL A 172 19.04 4.70 17.42
C VAL A 172 19.24 4.03 16.05
N TRP A 173 20.44 3.50 15.79
CA TRP A 173 20.73 2.77 14.56
C TRP A 173 20.00 1.42 14.48
N PHE A 174 19.89 0.69 15.60
CA PHE A 174 19.07 -0.52 15.68
C PHE A 174 17.59 -0.19 15.52
N ALA A 175 17.10 0.85 16.19
CA ALA A 175 15.69 1.22 16.13
C ALA A 175 15.25 1.72 14.74
N PHE A 176 16.17 2.18 13.89
CA PHE A 176 15.86 2.71 12.57
C PHE A 176 15.11 1.72 11.66
N GLY A 177 15.52 0.45 11.60
CA GLY A 177 14.82 -0.57 10.79
C GLY A 177 13.37 -0.82 11.25
N PRO A 178 13.13 -1.15 12.53
CA PRO A 178 11.78 -1.22 13.10
C PRO A 178 10.96 0.05 12.85
N MET A 179 11.57 1.24 12.99
CA MET A 179 10.89 2.51 12.71
C MET A 179 10.55 2.70 11.23
N LEU A 180 11.41 2.24 10.31
CA LEU A 180 11.15 2.25 8.86
C LEU A 180 9.89 1.44 8.54
N MET A 181 9.73 0.26 9.16
CA MET A 181 8.53 -0.59 9.00
C MET A 181 7.28 0.13 9.49
N LEU A 182 7.29 0.61 10.74
CA LEU A 182 6.12 1.29 11.32
C LEU A 182 5.78 2.59 10.57
N ALA A 183 6.79 3.35 10.13
CA ALA A 183 6.56 4.54 9.32
C ALA A 183 5.91 4.18 7.97
N GLY A 184 6.36 3.11 7.34
CA GLY A 184 5.76 2.63 6.08
C GLY A 184 4.32 2.19 6.21
N MET A 185 3.99 1.47 7.29
CA MET A 185 2.64 0.94 7.50
C MET A 185 1.64 2.02 7.97
N TYR A 186 2.09 2.99 8.78
CA TYR A 186 1.16 3.86 9.52
C TYR A 186 1.30 5.36 9.24
N CYS A 187 2.42 5.83 8.68
CA CYS A 187 2.71 7.27 8.64
C CYS A 187 2.51 7.94 7.27
N GLY A 188 2.48 7.17 6.18
CA GLY A 188 2.38 7.70 4.81
C GLY A 188 1.14 7.26 4.02
N GLY A 189 0.35 6.34 4.56
CA GLY A 189 -0.67 5.63 3.79
C GLY A 189 -2.10 5.77 4.31
N PRO A 190 -2.97 4.79 4.03
CA PRO A 190 -4.42 4.81 4.28
C PRO A 190 -4.83 4.92 5.76
N ALA A 191 -3.93 4.67 6.71
CA ALA A 191 -4.22 4.74 8.16
C ALA A 191 -4.76 6.12 8.62
N VAL A 192 -4.62 7.15 7.79
CA VAL A 192 -5.08 8.53 8.02
C VAL A 192 -6.56 8.73 7.69
N LEU A 193 -7.15 7.93 6.79
CA LEU A 193 -8.51 8.11 6.26
C LEU A 193 -9.35 6.87 6.49
N ALA A 194 -10.63 7.04 6.84
CA ALA A 194 -11.62 5.95 6.92
C ALA A 194 -11.66 5.15 5.59
N GLN A 195 -11.24 3.88 5.58
CA GLN A 195 -11.19 3.07 4.36
C GLN A 195 -12.50 2.34 4.03
N ASP A 196 -13.42 2.27 5.00
CA ASP A 196 -14.49 1.27 5.00
C ASP A 196 -15.73 1.71 4.22
N THR A 197 -15.86 3.00 3.86
CA THR A 197 -17.02 3.54 3.15
C THR A 197 -16.68 4.70 2.21
N GLY A 198 -16.85 4.47 0.91
CA GLY A 198 -17.01 5.53 -0.08
C GLY A 198 -15.83 6.50 -0.26
N GLN A 199 -16.06 7.51 -1.10
CA GLN A 199 -15.24 8.72 -1.14
C GLN A 199 -15.67 9.69 -0.04
N HIS A 200 -14.71 10.14 0.76
CA HIS A 200 -14.94 11.23 1.72
C HIS A 200 -15.08 12.58 1.02
N SER A 201 -15.66 13.55 1.72
CA SER A 201 -15.69 14.93 1.22
C SER A 201 -14.28 15.49 1.05
N ALA A 202 -14.06 16.27 -0.01
CA ALA A 202 -12.78 16.93 -0.30
C ALA A 202 -12.16 17.64 0.93
N PRO A 203 -12.93 18.42 1.72
CA PRO A 203 -12.38 19.10 2.89
C PRO A 203 -11.89 18.15 3.97
N PHE A 204 -12.58 17.03 4.19
CA PHE A 204 -12.19 16.05 5.19
C PHE A 204 -10.88 15.37 4.82
N THR A 205 -10.75 14.92 3.57
CA THR A 205 -9.51 14.32 3.06
C THR A 205 -8.33 15.29 3.16
N ALA A 206 -8.52 16.54 2.71
CA ALA A 206 -7.50 17.57 2.78
C ALA A 206 -7.08 17.87 4.24
N LEU A 207 -8.04 17.95 5.17
CA LEU A 207 -7.77 18.18 6.58
C LEU A 207 -7.00 17.01 7.21
N ALA A 208 -7.41 15.76 6.94
CA ALA A 208 -6.75 14.58 7.49
C ALA A 208 -5.29 14.49 7.01
N VAL A 209 -5.04 14.75 5.73
CA VAL A 209 -3.68 14.85 5.16
C VAL A 209 -2.89 15.98 5.82
N ALA A 210 -3.47 17.17 5.97
CA ALA A 210 -2.82 18.29 6.62
C ALA A 210 -2.43 17.98 8.08
N LEU A 211 -3.32 17.34 8.85
CA LEU A 211 -3.05 16.89 10.22
C LEU A 211 -1.93 15.86 10.27
N GLN A 212 -1.89 14.92 9.31
CA GLN A 212 -0.81 13.94 9.21
C GLN A 212 0.54 14.62 8.93
N VAL A 213 0.58 15.62 8.03
CA VAL A 213 1.81 16.39 7.76
C VAL A 213 2.28 17.13 9.03
N VAL A 214 1.36 17.73 9.79
CA VAL A 214 1.69 18.37 11.06
C VAL A 214 2.27 17.35 12.06
N ALA A 215 1.66 16.16 12.18
CA ALA A 215 2.15 15.08 13.04
C ALA A 215 3.56 14.60 12.64
N LEU A 216 3.83 14.47 11.34
CA LEU A 216 5.15 14.10 10.81
C LEU A 216 6.20 15.18 11.12
N CYS A 217 5.86 16.46 10.93
CA CYS A 217 6.74 17.56 11.33
C CYS A 217 6.98 17.59 12.84
N ALA A 218 5.95 17.34 13.65
CA ALA A 218 6.08 17.23 15.10
C ALA A 218 6.99 16.06 15.50
N ALA A 219 6.92 14.92 14.82
CA ALA A 219 7.81 13.78 15.04
C ALA A 219 9.29 14.18 14.89
N VAL A 220 9.63 14.97 13.85
CA VAL A 220 11.00 15.48 13.65
C VAL A 220 11.43 16.39 14.80
N VAL A 221 10.51 17.25 15.27
CA VAL A 221 10.78 18.12 16.42
C VAL A 221 11.01 17.30 17.68
N TYR A 222 10.17 16.32 18.00
CA TYR A 222 10.33 15.49 19.18
C TYR A 222 11.57 14.59 19.13
N ALA A 223 11.97 14.14 17.93
CA ALA A 223 13.24 13.45 17.73
C ALA A 223 14.46 14.34 18.04
N TRP A 224 14.31 15.67 17.95
CA TRP A 224 15.35 16.64 18.28
C TRP A 224 15.31 17.12 19.74
N THR A 225 14.13 17.30 20.33
CA THR A 225 13.95 18.04 21.58
C THR A 225 13.79 17.19 22.84
N THR A 226 13.39 15.91 22.72
CA THR A 226 13.05 14.89 23.74
C THR A 226 12.84 15.31 25.21
N SER A 227 11.69 14.88 25.77
CA SER A 227 11.48 14.61 27.21
C SER A 227 10.46 13.48 27.51
N TRP A 228 10.01 12.69 26.52
CA TRP A 228 8.83 11.79 26.66
C TRP A 228 9.16 10.34 27.09
N GLY A 229 10.35 10.08 27.65
CA GLY A 229 10.74 8.84 28.33
C GLY A 229 9.99 7.56 27.93
N TRP A 230 9.30 6.95 28.90
CA TRP A 230 8.52 5.72 28.69
C TRP A 230 7.11 5.96 28.12
N THR A 231 6.58 7.19 28.24
CA THR A 231 5.24 7.53 27.75
C THR A 231 5.20 7.53 26.22
N ALA A 232 6.28 7.96 25.55
CA ALA A 232 6.41 7.82 24.09
C ALA A 232 6.27 6.36 23.63
N GLY A 233 6.89 5.42 24.35
CA GLY A 233 6.78 4.00 24.07
C GLY A 233 5.35 3.48 24.23
N LEU A 234 4.65 3.90 25.29
CA LEU A 234 3.24 3.54 25.50
C LEU A 234 2.34 4.05 24.37
N PHE A 235 2.49 5.33 23.98
CA PHE A 235 1.71 5.90 22.89
C PHE A 235 2.00 5.24 21.54
N LEU A 236 3.26 4.85 21.29
CA LEU A 236 3.62 4.12 20.07
C LEU A 236 2.90 2.76 20.01
N VAL A 237 2.97 1.97 21.09
CA VAL A 237 2.33 0.66 21.15
C VAL A 237 0.81 0.78 21.07
N ALA A 238 0.22 1.73 21.81
CA ALA A 238 -1.23 1.96 21.79
C ALA A 238 -1.72 2.44 20.42
N GLY A 239 -0.99 3.33 19.75
CA GLY A 239 -1.32 3.82 18.42
C GLY A 239 -1.30 2.70 17.37
N VAL A 240 -0.25 1.87 17.37
CA VAL A 240 -0.14 0.73 16.46
C VAL A 240 -1.22 -0.31 16.75
N ALA A 241 -1.43 -0.69 18.01
CA ALA A 241 -2.46 -1.66 18.38
C ALA A 241 -3.87 -1.17 17.99
N ALA A 242 -4.19 0.11 18.23
CA ALA A 242 -5.47 0.69 17.85
C ALA A 242 -5.67 0.66 16.31
N ALA A 243 -4.63 0.96 15.53
CA ALA A 243 -4.68 0.87 14.07
C ALA A 243 -4.93 -0.55 13.56
N GLU A 244 -4.35 -1.57 14.21
CA GLU A 244 -4.58 -2.98 13.89
C GLU A 244 -6.00 -3.46 14.27
N THR A 245 -6.62 -2.85 15.28
CA THR A 245 -8.03 -3.10 15.62
C THR A 245 -9.02 -2.35 14.72
N GLY A 246 -8.54 -1.60 13.73
CA GLY A 246 -9.38 -0.87 12.77
C GLY A 246 -9.69 0.58 13.15
N VAL A 247 -9.11 1.12 14.23
CA VAL A 247 -9.27 2.55 14.57
C VAL A 247 -8.37 3.40 13.69
N GLN A 248 -8.96 4.34 12.93
CA GLN A 248 -8.26 5.13 11.90
C GLN A 248 -8.14 6.61 12.31
N GLY A 249 -7.27 7.36 11.63
CA GLY A 249 -7.04 8.78 11.89
C GLY A 249 -6.14 9.02 13.12
N LEU A 250 -6.74 9.24 14.30
CA LEU A 250 -5.98 9.63 15.50
C LEU A 250 -4.84 8.65 15.86
N PRO A 251 -5.01 7.31 15.80
CA PRO A 251 -3.91 6.39 16.07
C PRO A 251 -2.71 6.56 15.14
N ALA A 252 -2.92 6.89 13.87
CA ALA A 252 -1.84 7.16 12.91
C ALA A 252 -1.06 8.43 13.26
N LEU A 253 -1.78 9.50 13.66
CA LEU A 253 -1.17 10.75 14.14
C LEU A 253 -0.34 10.53 15.40
N VAL A 254 -0.88 9.80 16.38
CA VAL A 254 -0.19 9.45 17.63
C VAL A 254 1.04 8.60 17.35
N THR A 255 0.91 7.59 16.49
CA THR A 255 2.01 6.70 16.07
C THR A 255 3.16 7.51 15.46
N ALA A 256 2.87 8.44 14.54
CA ALA A 256 3.89 9.27 13.92
C ALA A 256 4.68 10.11 14.94
N VAL A 257 3.98 10.82 15.83
CA VAL A 257 4.59 11.66 16.87
C VAL A 257 5.40 10.82 17.87
N ALA A 258 4.83 9.71 18.33
CA ALA A 258 5.45 8.79 19.28
C ALA A 258 6.72 8.14 18.70
N LEU A 259 6.72 7.81 17.40
CA LEU A 259 7.89 7.29 16.70
C LEU A 259 9.06 8.28 16.76
N GLY A 260 8.78 9.57 16.51
CA GLY A 260 9.76 10.64 16.63
C GLY A 260 10.33 10.78 18.04
N ALA A 261 9.46 10.77 19.05
CA ALA A 261 9.87 10.82 20.46
C ALA A 261 10.72 9.61 20.89
N CYS A 262 10.37 8.41 20.43
CA CYS A 262 11.14 7.18 20.66
C CYS A 262 12.54 7.25 20.00
N ALA A 263 12.63 7.79 18.79
CA ALA A 263 13.91 8.00 18.11
C ALA A 263 14.81 8.97 18.89
N GLY A 264 14.25 10.09 19.36
CA GLY A 264 14.98 11.05 20.18
C GLY A 264 15.49 10.43 21.48
N ALA A 265 14.66 9.63 22.17
CA ALA A 265 15.05 8.90 23.37
C ALA A 265 16.19 7.90 23.10
N ALA A 266 16.11 7.12 22.01
CA ALA A 266 17.17 6.19 21.60
C ALA A 266 18.49 6.91 21.27
N GLY A 267 18.42 8.14 20.75
CA GLY A 267 19.59 8.98 20.46
C GLY A 267 20.29 9.60 21.67
N GLN A 268 19.66 9.60 22.85
CA GLN A 268 20.24 10.13 24.09
C GLN A 268 21.02 9.10 24.92
N GLN A 269 21.09 7.84 24.47
CA GLN A 269 21.78 6.78 25.20
C GLN A 269 23.30 7.03 25.25
N ALA A 270 23.90 7.13 26.44
CA ALA A 270 25.37 7.12 26.55
C ALA A 270 25.94 5.77 26.08
N ASP A 271 26.87 5.80 25.13
CA ASP A 271 27.59 4.62 24.70
C ASP A 271 28.73 4.32 25.68
N THR A 272 28.63 3.24 26.44
CA THR A 272 29.73 2.72 27.28
C THR A 272 30.74 1.90 26.46
N THR A 273 30.51 1.71 25.15
CA THR A 273 31.38 0.95 24.24
C THR A 273 31.38 1.56 22.85
N ALA A 274 32.04 2.72 22.68
CA ALA A 274 32.08 3.45 21.42
C ALA A 274 32.93 2.71 20.34
N GLY A 275 32.41 2.65 19.11
CA GLY A 275 33.20 2.44 17.89
C GLY A 275 32.88 1.20 17.03
N GLY A 276 32.63 0.04 17.64
CA GLY A 276 32.53 -1.24 16.91
C GLY A 276 31.11 -1.75 16.58
N ARG A 277 30.11 -1.43 17.43
CA ARG A 277 28.78 -2.10 17.39
C ARG A 277 27.73 -1.40 16.52
N GLY A 278 27.95 -0.17 16.06
CA GLY A 278 26.97 0.57 15.27
C GLY A 278 26.60 -0.11 13.95
N GLY A 279 27.56 -0.74 13.27
CA GLY A 279 27.28 -1.50 12.05
C GLY A 279 26.39 -2.71 12.31
N VAL A 280 26.69 -3.49 13.35
CA VAL A 280 25.86 -4.63 13.78
C VAL A 280 24.46 -4.17 14.19
N ALA A 281 24.34 -2.99 14.81
CA ALA A 281 23.05 -2.42 15.18
C ALA A 281 22.18 -2.08 13.96
N VAL A 282 22.74 -1.40 12.94
CA VAL A 282 22.02 -1.14 11.67
C VAL A 282 21.58 -2.47 11.03
N LEU A 283 22.47 -3.47 10.95
CA LEU A 283 22.13 -4.79 10.41
C LEU A 283 20.96 -5.41 11.16
N GLY A 284 21.09 -5.51 12.49
CA GLY A 284 20.07 -6.10 13.35
C GLY A 284 18.72 -5.40 13.19
N GLY A 285 18.70 -4.06 13.15
CA GLY A 285 17.49 -3.30 12.92
C GLY A 285 16.85 -3.61 11.55
N MET A 286 17.66 -3.65 10.50
CA MET A 286 17.18 -3.93 9.14
C MET A 286 16.72 -5.38 8.94
N LEU A 287 17.33 -6.33 9.65
CA LEU A 287 16.84 -7.70 9.70
C LEU A 287 15.51 -7.80 10.45
N VAL A 288 15.30 -7.00 11.50
CA VAL A 288 13.98 -6.90 12.14
C VAL A 288 12.94 -6.30 11.20
N PHE A 289 13.30 -5.26 10.43
CA PHE A 289 12.43 -4.74 9.36
C PHE A 289 12.03 -5.85 8.38
N LEU A 290 13.01 -6.58 7.85
CA LEU A 290 12.77 -7.62 6.86
C LEU A 290 11.93 -8.77 7.42
N ALA A 291 12.29 -9.28 8.60
CA ALA A 291 11.57 -10.36 9.26
C ALA A 291 10.15 -9.92 9.65
N GLY A 292 9.98 -8.70 10.17
CA GLY A 292 8.67 -8.15 10.52
C GLY A 292 7.77 -7.98 9.31
N ALA A 293 8.29 -7.41 8.21
CA ALA A 293 7.53 -7.30 6.96
C ALA A 293 7.17 -8.68 6.41
N PHE A 294 8.12 -9.60 6.34
CA PHE A 294 7.88 -10.97 5.87
C PHE A 294 6.82 -11.69 6.70
N LEU A 295 6.96 -11.71 8.03
CA LEU A 295 6.01 -12.39 8.93
C LEU A 295 4.61 -11.77 8.87
N TYR A 296 4.49 -10.45 8.73
CA TYR A 296 3.20 -9.78 8.61
C TYR A 296 2.47 -10.18 7.32
N TYR A 297 3.19 -10.17 6.19
CA TYR A 297 2.58 -10.42 4.88
C TYR A 297 2.43 -11.90 4.55
N ALA A 298 3.41 -12.75 4.92
CA ALA A 298 3.32 -14.19 4.72
C ALA A 298 2.15 -14.82 5.49
N ALA A 299 1.64 -14.16 6.54
CA ALA A 299 0.47 -14.61 7.28
C ALA A 299 -0.86 -14.44 6.53
N PHE A 300 -0.87 -13.75 5.38
CA PHE A 300 -2.00 -13.79 4.46
C PHE A 300 -1.95 -15.09 3.63
N ASP A 301 -0.78 -15.51 3.17
CA ASP A 301 -0.64 -16.72 2.32
C ASP A 301 -0.50 -18.03 3.12
N ALA A 302 -0.06 -17.98 4.37
CA ALA A 302 0.19 -19.15 5.20
C ALA A 302 -0.31 -18.96 6.64
N ASP A 303 -0.86 -20.02 7.24
CA ASP A 303 -1.19 -20.02 8.66
C ASP A 303 0.08 -20.15 9.50
N LEU A 304 0.56 -19.02 10.05
CA LEU A 304 1.74 -18.97 10.91
C LEU A 304 1.44 -19.37 12.37
N GLY A 305 0.19 -19.69 12.71
CA GLY A 305 -0.23 -20.06 14.06
C GLY A 305 -0.44 -18.86 15.00
N PHE A 306 -0.40 -17.63 14.49
CA PHE A 306 -0.72 -16.40 15.23
C PHE A 306 -1.31 -15.31 14.33
N PRO A 307 -2.12 -14.37 14.87
CA PRO A 307 -2.64 -13.25 14.09
C PRO A 307 -1.52 -12.32 13.61
N ASN A 308 -1.49 -12.02 12.32
CA ASN A 308 -0.52 -11.10 11.71
C ASN A 308 -0.46 -9.72 12.38
N ALA A 309 -1.59 -9.21 12.88
CA ALA A 309 -1.68 -7.97 13.65
C ALA A 309 -0.73 -7.88 14.86
N LEU A 310 -0.28 -9.02 15.41
CA LEU A 310 0.68 -9.04 16.51
C LEU A 310 2.09 -8.61 16.09
N VAL A 311 2.46 -8.77 14.81
CA VAL A 311 3.80 -8.46 14.31
C VAL A 311 4.14 -6.97 14.44
N PRO A 312 3.36 -6.02 13.87
CA PRO A 312 3.67 -4.60 14.04
C PRO A 312 3.58 -4.14 15.50
N VAL A 313 2.69 -4.73 16.30
CA VAL A 313 2.63 -4.45 17.75
C VAL A 313 3.91 -4.90 18.45
N ALA A 314 4.45 -6.08 18.14
CA ALA A 314 5.72 -6.56 18.69
C ALA A 314 6.90 -5.68 18.26
N VAL A 315 6.91 -5.21 17.00
CA VAL A 315 7.91 -4.25 16.49
C VAL A 315 7.81 -2.91 17.24
N ALA A 316 6.59 -2.42 17.52
CA ALA A 316 6.36 -1.22 18.32
C ALA A 316 6.85 -1.39 19.77
N VAL A 317 6.60 -2.55 20.39
CA VAL A 317 7.10 -2.89 21.73
C VAL A 317 8.63 -2.91 21.75
N LEU A 318 9.26 -3.47 20.72
CA LEU A 318 10.72 -3.46 20.58
C LEU A 318 11.27 -2.03 20.50
N VAL A 319 10.68 -1.17 19.67
CA VAL A 319 11.07 0.25 19.58
C VAL A 319 10.89 0.95 20.94
N ALA A 320 9.77 0.73 21.61
CA ALA A 320 9.50 1.27 22.93
C ALA A 320 10.52 0.79 23.98
N ALA A 321 10.88 -0.50 23.98
CA ALA A 321 11.86 -1.06 24.89
C ALA A 321 13.26 -0.45 24.70
N VAL A 322 13.68 -0.25 23.45
CA VAL A 322 14.94 0.44 23.11
C VAL A 322 14.92 1.88 23.64
N ALA A 323 13.82 2.60 23.45
CA ALA A 323 13.65 3.98 23.94
C ALA A 323 13.65 4.08 25.48
N VAL A 324 12.93 3.18 26.18
CA VAL A 324 12.83 3.17 27.65
C VAL A 324 14.17 2.85 28.32
N ARG A 325 14.90 1.86 27.79
CA ARG A 325 16.22 1.46 28.31
C ARG A 325 17.22 2.62 28.23
N ALA A 326 17.10 3.47 27.22
CA ALA A 326 17.89 4.69 27.07
C ALA A 326 17.48 5.77 28.09
N GLY A 327 16.18 6.02 28.26
CA GLY A 327 15.67 7.09 29.14
C GLY A 327 15.94 6.89 30.65
N ARG A 328 16.04 5.64 31.13
CA ARG A 328 16.37 5.36 32.54
C ARG A 328 17.81 5.70 32.94
N ARG A 329 18.73 5.88 31.98
CA ARG A 329 20.16 6.08 32.23
C ARG A 329 20.60 7.54 32.26
N HIS A 330 19.79 8.49 31.78
CA HIS A 330 20.14 9.91 31.73
C HIS A 330 18.95 10.83 32.03
N ARG A 331 18.96 11.49 33.20
CA ARG A 331 17.98 12.51 33.61
C ARG A 331 18.41 13.96 33.30
N THR A 332 19.60 14.20 32.72
CA THR A 332 20.26 15.51 32.73
C THR A 332 20.63 16.10 31.36
N ALA A 333 20.22 15.52 30.24
CA ALA A 333 20.46 16.13 28.94
C ALA A 333 19.65 17.45 28.78
N PRO A 334 20.24 18.57 28.33
CA PRO A 334 19.52 19.82 28.18
C PRO A 334 18.42 19.68 27.13
N VAL A 335 17.19 20.02 27.50
CA VAL A 335 16.04 20.09 26.58
C VAL A 335 16.36 21.12 25.49
N ARG A 336 16.43 20.65 24.24
CA ARG A 336 16.69 21.52 23.09
C ARG A 336 15.40 22.23 22.71
N ARG A 337 15.49 23.51 22.32
CA ARG A 337 14.34 24.24 21.76
C ARG A 337 14.27 24.07 20.26
N ALA A 338 13.06 23.88 19.74
CA ALA A 338 12.84 23.88 18.30
C ALA A 338 13.10 25.28 17.73
N PRO A 339 13.77 25.41 16.57
CA PRO A 339 13.82 26.66 15.81
C PRO A 339 12.44 27.28 15.59
N ARG A 340 12.32 28.61 15.73
CA ARG A 340 11.05 29.35 15.54
C ARG A 340 10.39 29.13 14.17
N ARG A 341 11.18 28.82 13.14
CA ARG A 341 10.72 28.62 11.75
C ARG A 341 9.98 27.29 11.53
N TRP A 342 10.05 26.33 12.46
CA TRP A 342 9.41 25.00 12.28
C TRP A 342 7.89 25.08 12.17
N GLY A 343 7.25 25.96 12.93
CA GLY A 343 5.79 26.15 12.84
C GLY A 343 5.36 26.58 11.44
N SER A 344 6.09 27.51 10.83
CA SER A 344 5.84 27.94 9.45
C SER A 344 6.07 26.84 8.43
N ILE A 345 7.16 26.05 8.57
CA ILE A 345 7.44 24.91 7.67
C ILE A 345 6.32 23.86 7.75
N ALA A 346 5.90 23.51 8.96
CA ALA A 346 4.83 22.53 9.18
C ALA A 346 3.51 23.02 8.60
N LEU A 347 3.14 24.28 8.86
CA LEU A 347 1.90 24.87 8.35
C LEU A 347 1.91 24.95 6.82
N SER A 348 2.98 25.47 6.21
CA SER A 348 3.08 25.59 4.75
C SER A 348 3.05 24.21 4.07
N SER A 349 3.73 23.22 4.64
CA SER A 349 3.73 21.85 4.10
C SER A 349 2.34 21.21 4.22
N ALA A 350 1.65 21.43 5.34
CA ALA A 350 0.31 20.90 5.59
C ALA A 350 -0.73 21.54 4.66
N LEU A 351 -0.69 22.86 4.48
CA LEU A 351 -1.57 23.58 3.55
C LEU A 351 -1.33 23.15 2.11
N LEU A 352 -0.06 23.01 1.69
CA LEU A 352 0.26 22.55 0.34
C LEU A 352 -0.22 21.11 0.11
N ALA A 353 0.07 20.19 1.03
CA ALA A 353 -0.34 18.80 0.90
C ALA A 353 -1.88 18.67 0.89
N GLY A 354 -2.58 19.38 1.77
CA GLY A 354 -4.04 19.40 1.79
C GLY A 354 -4.66 20.01 0.52
N PHE A 355 -4.03 21.05 -0.04
CA PHE A 355 -4.46 21.62 -1.31
C PHE A 355 -4.27 20.64 -2.48
N LEU A 356 -3.13 19.95 -2.54
CA LEU A 356 -2.83 18.98 -3.60
C LEU A 356 -3.73 17.72 -3.54
N THR A 357 -4.24 17.36 -2.36
CA THR A 357 -5.14 16.21 -2.18
C THR A 357 -6.62 16.58 -2.22
N TRP A 358 -6.95 17.86 -2.40
CA TRP A 358 -8.33 18.31 -2.49
C TRP A 358 -9.02 17.79 -3.75
N GLN A 359 -10.05 16.96 -3.58
CA GLN A 359 -10.80 16.36 -4.68
C GLN A 359 -12.29 16.27 -4.36
N SER A 360 -13.11 16.94 -5.16
CA SER A 360 -14.56 16.80 -5.08
C SER A 360 -14.99 15.43 -5.60
N PRO A 361 -15.82 14.68 -4.86
CA PRO A 361 -16.35 13.43 -5.37
C PRO A 361 -17.25 13.69 -6.59
N PRO A 362 -17.24 12.81 -7.60
CA PRO A 362 -18.15 12.93 -8.75
C PRO A 362 -19.62 12.93 -8.32
N ALA A 363 -20.44 13.66 -9.07
CA ALA A 363 -21.88 13.66 -8.88
C ALA A 363 -22.47 12.30 -9.27
N THR A 364 -23.55 11.91 -8.58
CA THR A 364 -24.39 10.83 -9.06
C THR A 364 -25.05 11.23 -10.37
N ARG A 365 -25.25 10.24 -11.24
CA ARG A 365 -25.87 10.36 -12.55
C ARG A 365 -26.90 9.24 -12.68
N THR A 366 -28.13 9.61 -12.98
CA THR A 366 -29.16 8.65 -13.42
C THR A 366 -29.01 8.37 -14.91
N ILE A 367 -29.33 7.14 -15.32
CA ILE A 367 -29.49 6.78 -16.72
C ILE A 367 -30.97 6.50 -16.97
N THR A 368 -31.48 6.86 -18.14
CA THR A 368 -32.91 6.74 -18.49
C THR A 368 -33.24 5.52 -19.34
N GLY A 369 -32.23 4.69 -19.66
CA GLY A 369 -32.39 3.49 -20.47
C GLY A 369 -32.38 2.21 -19.63
N ASP A 370 -32.68 1.09 -20.29
CA ASP A 370 -32.64 -0.27 -19.76
C ASP A 370 -31.28 -0.95 -19.95
N GLU A 371 -30.32 -0.28 -20.60
CA GLU A 371 -28.97 -0.78 -20.85
C GLU A 371 -27.90 -0.08 -20.02
N PHE A 372 -26.90 -0.87 -19.59
CA PHE A 372 -25.70 -0.36 -18.95
C PHE A 372 -24.49 -1.25 -19.25
N THR A 373 -23.29 -0.68 -19.12
CA THR A 373 -22.03 -1.39 -19.34
C THR A 373 -21.33 -1.70 -18.02
N LEU A 374 -21.04 -2.97 -17.78
CA LEU A 374 -20.31 -3.47 -16.63
C LEU A 374 -18.91 -3.93 -17.05
N VAL A 375 -17.90 -3.53 -16.28
CA VAL A 375 -16.53 -4.06 -16.39
C VAL A 375 -16.18 -4.79 -15.09
N ALA A 376 -15.76 -6.04 -15.18
CA ALA A 376 -15.19 -6.78 -14.04
C ALA A 376 -13.71 -7.06 -14.30
N TYR A 377 -12.84 -6.75 -13.34
CA TYR A 377 -11.40 -6.85 -13.56
C TYR A 377 -10.59 -7.06 -12.28
N ASN A 378 -9.88 -8.18 -12.18
CA ASN A 378 -8.79 -8.34 -11.22
C ASN A 378 -7.58 -7.50 -11.67
N ILE A 379 -7.21 -6.49 -10.88
CA ILE A 379 -6.16 -5.52 -11.24
C ILE A 379 -4.78 -5.88 -10.69
N ARG A 380 -4.64 -7.01 -9.98
CA ARG A 380 -3.35 -7.49 -9.44
C ARG A 380 -2.60 -6.40 -8.68
N MET A 381 -3.29 -5.71 -7.76
CA MET A 381 -2.75 -4.59 -6.97
C MET A 381 -2.15 -3.45 -7.83
N GLY A 382 -2.64 -3.29 -9.06
CA GLY A 382 -2.22 -2.27 -10.02
C GLY A 382 -1.00 -2.62 -10.88
N PHE A 383 -0.41 -3.81 -10.73
CA PHE A 383 0.81 -4.21 -11.41
C PHE A 383 0.56 -5.01 -12.69
N GLY A 384 1.09 -4.51 -13.80
CA GLY A 384 1.05 -5.24 -15.08
C GLY A 384 1.98 -6.45 -15.15
N LEU A 385 2.00 -7.12 -16.30
CA LEU A 385 2.85 -8.30 -16.56
C LEU A 385 4.34 -8.03 -16.33
N GLY A 386 4.78 -6.79 -16.60
CA GLY A 386 6.15 -6.33 -16.36
C GLY A 386 6.44 -5.93 -14.90
N GLY A 387 5.54 -6.16 -13.94
CA GLY A 387 5.72 -5.78 -12.53
C GLY A 387 5.79 -4.27 -12.28
N ARG A 388 5.39 -3.46 -13.26
CA ARG A 388 5.31 -2.00 -13.16
C ARG A 388 3.87 -1.60 -12.81
N LEU A 389 3.75 -0.69 -11.83
CA LEU A 389 2.47 -0.08 -11.46
C LEU A 389 2.01 0.87 -12.58
N ASP A 390 0.79 0.71 -13.10
CA ASP A 390 0.23 1.61 -14.12
C ASP A 390 -1.29 1.85 -13.98
N LEU A 391 -1.66 2.49 -12.87
CA LEU A 391 -3.04 2.82 -12.51
C LEU A 391 -3.71 3.79 -13.50
N ASP A 392 -2.94 4.72 -14.05
CA ASP A 392 -3.44 5.72 -14.99
C ASP A 392 -3.83 5.08 -16.32
N ARG A 393 -3.06 4.09 -16.78
CA ARG A 393 -3.38 3.34 -18.00
C ARG A 393 -4.55 2.39 -17.80
N VAL A 394 -4.67 1.74 -16.63
CA VAL A 394 -5.87 0.98 -16.26
C VAL A 394 -7.11 1.87 -16.32
N ALA A 395 -7.06 3.05 -15.68
CA ALA A 395 -8.17 3.99 -15.66
C ALA A 395 -8.51 4.53 -17.06
N ALA A 396 -7.51 4.97 -17.84
CA ALA A 396 -7.72 5.49 -19.19
C ALA A 396 -8.28 4.41 -20.14
N TRP A 397 -7.80 3.17 -20.01
CA TRP A 397 -8.35 2.03 -20.73
C TRP A 397 -9.81 1.82 -20.35
N ALA A 398 -10.13 1.69 -19.07
CA ALA A 398 -11.50 1.46 -18.63
C ALA A 398 -12.42 2.61 -19.05
N ALA A 399 -11.97 3.87 -18.93
CA ALA A 399 -12.73 5.07 -19.35
C ALA A 399 -13.11 5.02 -20.83
N ALA A 400 -12.22 4.53 -21.71
CA ALA A 400 -12.50 4.41 -23.14
C ALA A 400 -13.62 3.40 -23.47
N ARG A 401 -13.98 2.51 -22.53
CA ARG A 401 -15.11 1.57 -22.67
C ARG A 401 -16.43 2.20 -22.25
N ARG A 402 -16.39 3.39 -21.65
CA ARG A 402 -17.55 4.12 -21.10
C ARG A 402 -18.41 3.23 -20.18
N PRO A 403 -17.82 2.57 -19.17
CA PRO A 403 -18.57 1.77 -18.23
C PRO A 403 -19.54 2.64 -17.43
N ASP A 404 -20.64 2.04 -16.99
CA ASP A 404 -21.53 2.60 -15.97
C ASP A 404 -21.20 1.99 -14.59
N VAL A 405 -20.70 0.75 -14.58
CA VAL A 405 -20.30 -0.01 -13.40
C VAL A 405 -18.93 -0.65 -13.64
N VAL A 406 -18.00 -0.48 -12.70
CA VAL A 406 -16.72 -1.18 -12.70
C VAL A 406 -16.56 -1.92 -11.38
N LEU A 407 -16.26 -3.21 -11.46
CA LEU A 407 -15.99 -4.09 -10.35
C LEU A 407 -14.52 -4.48 -10.39
N LEU A 408 -13.78 -4.16 -9.34
CA LEU A 408 -12.35 -4.43 -9.25
C LEU A 408 -12.07 -5.46 -8.17
N SER A 409 -11.18 -6.40 -8.46
CA SER A 409 -10.62 -7.36 -7.50
C SER A 409 -9.12 -7.12 -7.28
N GLU A 410 -8.61 -7.56 -6.14
CA GLU A 410 -7.24 -7.35 -5.67
C GLU A 410 -6.80 -5.88 -5.64
N VAL A 411 -7.69 -5.04 -5.12
CA VAL A 411 -7.44 -3.62 -4.95
C VAL A 411 -6.57 -3.40 -3.72
N ASP A 412 -5.38 -2.81 -3.90
CA ASP A 412 -4.52 -2.37 -2.80
C ASP A 412 -4.78 -0.91 -2.44
N ARG A 413 -4.91 -0.64 -1.14
CA ARG A 413 -5.10 0.72 -0.62
C ARG A 413 -3.99 1.20 0.29
N GLY A 414 -2.85 0.49 0.32
CA GLY A 414 -1.63 0.99 0.93
C GLY A 414 -0.86 -0.03 1.74
N TRP A 415 -0.78 -1.28 1.27
CA TRP A 415 0.19 -2.20 1.85
C TRP A 415 1.60 -1.70 1.56
N LEU A 416 2.43 -1.66 2.61
CA LEU A 416 3.86 -1.39 2.47
C LEU A 416 4.53 -2.39 1.49
N LEU A 417 4.07 -3.64 1.47
CA LEU A 417 4.55 -4.66 0.51
C LEU A 417 4.39 -4.21 -0.94
N ASN A 418 3.30 -3.50 -1.23
CA ASN A 418 2.99 -3.02 -2.58
C ASN A 418 3.54 -1.62 -2.86
N GLY A 419 4.24 -1.00 -1.89
CA GLY A 419 4.79 0.35 -2.01
C GLY A 419 3.93 1.43 -1.34
N GLY A 420 2.78 1.06 -0.75
CA GLY A 420 1.93 1.95 0.05
C GLY A 420 0.95 2.80 -0.76
N HIS A 421 0.69 2.46 -2.02
CA HIS A 421 -0.19 3.23 -2.91
C HIS A 421 -1.69 3.01 -2.67
N ASP A 422 -2.53 3.90 -3.20
CA ASP A 422 -4.00 3.74 -3.18
C ASP A 422 -4.52 3.58 -4.61
N ASP A 423 -4.66 2.33 -5.05
CA ASP A 423 -5.12 1.97 -6.39
C ASP A 423 -6.50 2.54 -6.66
N LEU A 424 -7.39 2.35 -5.68
CA LEU A 424 -8.80 2.66 -5.82
C LEU A 424 -9.03 4.15 -6.05
N ALA A 425 -8.45 4.99 -5.19
CA ALA A 425 -8.61 6.44 -5.30
C ALA A 425 -8.04 6.97 -6.61
N ARG A 426 -6.90 6.42 -7.08
CA ARG A 426 -6.27 6.85 -8.33
C ARG A 426 -7.07 6.42 -9.57
N ILE A 427 -7.50 5.16 -9.62
CA ILE A 427 -8.30 4.62 -10.73
C ILE A 427 -9.64 5.34 -10.81
N ALA A 428 -10.33 5.51 -9.67
CA ALA A 428 -11.62 6.20 -9.62
C ALA A 428 -11.52 7.66 -10.09
N ARG A 429 -10.42 8.36 -9.76
CA ARG A 429 -10.17 9.70 -10.29
C ARG A 429 -10.00 9.69 -11.81
N GLY A 430 -9.21 8.75 -12.35
CA GLY A 430 -9.02 8.63 -13.79
C GLY A 430 -10.30 8.31 -14.55
N LEU A 431 -11.21 7.54 -13.94
CA LEU A 431 -12.54 7.23 -14.46
C LEU A 431 -13.57 8.35 -14.25
N GLY A 432 -13.31 9.28 -13.32
CA GLY A 432 -14.32 10.24 -12.89
C GLY A 432 -15.52 9.58 -12.20
N MET A 433 -15.28 8.48 -11.45
CA MET A 433 -16.31 7.69 -10.79
C MET A 433 -16.22 7.77 -9.26
N ARG A 434 -17.37 7.62 -8.60
CA ARG A 434 -17.40 7.32 -7.15
C ARG A 434 -16.95 5.88 -6.94
N TYR A 435 -16.39 5.58 -5.77
CA TYR A 435 -15.97 4.22 -5.41
C TYR A 435 -16.55 3.79 -4.07
N TYR A 436 -16.63 2.47 -3.86
CA TYR A 436 -17.03 1.80 -2.63
C TYR A 436 -16.14 0.59 -2.41
N PHE A 437 -15.29 0.65 -1.39
CA PHE A 437 -14.34 -0.41 -1.07
C PHE A 437 -14.99 -1.51 -0.22
N ALA A 438 -14.58 -2.75 -0.42
CA ALA A 438 -14.99 -3.91 0.35
C ALA A 438 -13.76 -4.72 0.78
N PRO A 439 -13.28 -4.52 2.02
CA PRO A 439 -12.08 -5.19 2.50
C PRO A 439 -12.29 -6.70 2.65
N ALA A 440 -11.35 -7.51 2.16
CA ALA A 440 -11.42 -8.97 2.21
C ALA A 440 -10.43 -9.55 3.22
N ALA A 441 -9.15 -9.15 3.10
CA ALA A 441 -8.08 -9.65 3.93
C ALA A 441 -7.99 -8.90 5.24
N ASP A 442 -7.38 -7.72 5.18
CA ASP A 442 -7.42 -6.72 6.22
C ASP A 442 -8.29 -5.54 5.76
N ARG A 443 -8.00 -4.33 6.27
CA ARG A 443 -8.69 -3.09 5.89
C ARG A 443 -8.15 -2.42 4.63
N LEU A 444 -7.07 -2.94 4.04
CA LEU A 444 -6.30 -2.32 2.96
C LEU A 444 -6.35 -3.08 1.65
N TRP A 445 -6.75 -4.35 1.67
CA TRP A 445 -6.84 -5.17 0.47
C TRP A 445 -8.22 -5.84 0.33
N GLY A 446 -8.77 -5.81 -0.88
CA GLY A 446 -10.07 -6.41 -1.17
C GLY A 446 -10.60 -6.04 -2.55
N ASP A 447 -11.93 -5.95 -2.65
CA ASP A 447 -12.62 -5.62 -3.90
C ASP A 447 -13.21 -4.21 -3.85
N ALA A 448 -13.64 -3.69 -5.00
CA ALA A 448 -14.33 -2.40 -5.04
C ALA A 448 -15.38 -2.29 -6.16
N LEU A 449 -16.43 -1.55 -5.88
CA LEU A 449 -17.39 -1.02 -6.85
C LEU A 449 -16.99 0.41 -7.22
N LEU A 450 -16.96 0.75 -8.51
CA LEU A 450 -16.94 2.12 -8.99
C LEU A 450 -18.16 2.36 -9.88
N THR A 451 -18.93 3.40 -9.57
CA THR A 451 -20.09 3.80 -10.36
C THR A 451 -20.51 5.23 -10.05
N ASN A 452 -21.16 5.89 -11.00
CA ASN A 452 -21.88 7.14 -10.74
C ASN A 452 -23.40 6.93 -10.67
N LEU A 453 -23.90 5.71 -10.87
CA LEU A 453 -25.32 5.40 -10.69
C LEU A 453 -25.72 5.53 -9.21
N PRO A 454 -27.01 5.80 -8.92
CA PRO A 454 -27.48 5.77 -7.55
C PRO A 454 -27.32 4.37 -6.94
N VAL A 455 -26.80 4.33 -5.72
CA VAL A 455 -26.61 3.11 -4.93
C VAL A 455 -27.64 3.12 -3.81
N ALA A 456 -28.68 2.30 -3.93
CA ALA A 456 -29.79 2.22 -2.97
C ALA A 456 -29.38 1.47 -1.70
N GLU A 457 -28.64 0.38 -1.85
CA GLU A 457 -28.11 -0.43 -0.76
C GLU A 457 -26.68 -0.86 -1.06
N ILE A 458 -25.82 -0.88 -0.04
CA ILE A 458 -24.49 -1.48 -0.15
C ILE A 458 -24.06 -2.09 1.18
N GLY A 459 -23.51 -3.29 1.11
CA GLY A 459 -22.94 -4.00 2.25
C GLY A 459 -21.84 -4.95 1.81
N SER A 460 -21.03 -5.40 2.76
CA SER A 460 -20.00 -6.42 2.52
C SER A 460 -20.14 -7.50 3.58
N THR A 461 -20.14 -8.76 3.13
CA THR A 461 -20.19 -9.94 3.98
C THR A 461 -18.86 -10.67 3.88
N ARG A 462 -18.15 -10.85 5.00
CA ARG A 462 -16.99 -11.74 5.04
C ARG A 462 -17.44 -13.18 4.79
N LEU A 463 -16.75 -13.85 3.89
CA LEU A 463 -16.99 -15.25 3.54
C LEU A 463 -16.11 -16.17 4.39
N GLY A 464 -16.50 -17.44 4.50
CA GLY A 464 -15.69 -18.47 5.16
C GLY A 464 -14.28 -18.56 4.57
N ARG A 465 -13.28 -18.78 5.44
CA ARG A 465 -11.88 -18.92 5.03
C ARG A 465 -11.57 -20.24 4.33
N HIS A 466 -12.30 -21.31 4.65
CA HIS A 466 -12.16 -22.66 4.05
C HIS A 466 -10.70 -23.16 3.93
N GLY A 467 -9.84 -22.80 4.88
CA GLY A 467 -8.43 -23.19 4.91
C GLY A 467 -7.45 -22.19 4.28
N TYR A 468 -7.91 -21.06 3.74
CA TYR A 468 -7.05 -19.99 3.20
C TYR A 468 -6.98 -18.77 4.14
N PRO A 469 -5.78 -18.29 4.56
CA PRO A 469 -5.67 -17.27 5.59
C PRO A 469 -6.05 -15.85 5.15
N THR A 470 -5.81 -15.48 3.87
CA THR A 470 -6.12 -14.16 3.29
C THR A 470 -7.59 -13.79 3.41
N GLY A 471 -8.51 -14.75 3.58
CA GLY A 471 -9.95 -14.47 3.69
C GLY A 471 -10.58 -13.96 2.38
N ALA A 472 -11.91 -13.90 2.33
CA ALA A 472 -12.68 -13.47 1.17
C ALA A 472 -13.92 -12.67 1.61
N GLN A 473 -14.50 -11.90 0.70
CA GLN A 473 -15.71 -11.12 0.97
C GLN A 473 -16.65 -11.13 -0.25
N ALA A 474 -17.94 -10.90 -0.01
CA ALA A 474 -18.93 -10.61 -1.05
C ALA A 474 -19.61 -9.26 -0.78
N GLN A 475 -19.44 -8.33 -1.72
CA GLN A 475 -20.02 -7.00 -1.66
C GLN A 475 -21.40 -7.05 -2.32
N SER A 476 -22.46 -6.96 -1.51
CA SER A 476 -23.85 -6.93 -1.95
C SER A 476 -24.29 -5.49 -2.20
N ILE A 477 -24.74 -5.21 -3.42
CA ILE A 477 -25.07 -3.87 -3.90
C ILE A 477 -26.46 -3.91 -4.51
N VAL A 478 -27.26 -2.86 -4.31
CA VAL A 478 -28.46 -2.57 -5.10
C VAL A 478 -28.25 -1.25 -5.82
N LEU A 479 -28.22 -1.30 -7.14
CA LEU A 479 -28.08 -0.13 -8.02
C LEU A 479 -29.42 0.25 -8.64
N GLU A 480 -29.63 1.55 -8.85
CA GLU A 480 -30.76 2.05 -9.64
C GLU A 480 -30.31 2.26 -11.10
N VAL A 481 -30.99 1.59 -12.03
CA VAL A 481 -30.78 1.64 -13.48
C VAL A 481 -32.11 2.00 -14.14
N GLY A 482 -32.27 3.24 -14.60
CA GLY A 482 -33.59 3.73 -15.02
C GLY A 482 -34.57 3.68 -13.85
N ASP A 483 -35.73 3.07 -14.09
CA ASP A 483 -36.77 2.86 -13.08
C ASP A 483 -36.66 1.49 -12.39
N HIS A 484 -35.55 0.77 -12.56
CA HIS A 484 -35.34 -0.58 -12.06
C HIS A 484 -34.21 -0.65 -11.03
N GLU A 485 -34.35 -1.59 -10.08
CA GLU A 485 -33.26 -1.98 -9.19
C GLU A 485 -32.55 -3.23 -9.71
N VAL A 486 -31.22 -3.23 -9.63
CA VAL A 486 -30.37 -4.37 -9.99
C VAL A 486 -29.48 -4.75 -8.80
N GLY A 487 -29.55 -6.00 -8.39
CA GLY A 487 -28.66 -6.57 -7.39
C GLY A 487 -27.30 -6.92 -8.01
N ILE A 488 -26.20 -6.61 -7.32
CA ILE A 488 -24.85 -7.03 -7.72
C ILE A 488 -24.16 -7.67 -6.51
N VAL A 489 -23.51 -8.80 -6.75
CA VAL A 489 -22.55 -9.42 -5.84
C VAL A 489 -21.17 -9.33 -6.49
N ASN A 490 -20.34 -8.43 -5.99
CA ASN A 490 -18.94 -8.29 -6.37
C ASN A 490 -18.06 -9.08 -5.40
N THR A 491 -17.26 -10.01 -5.90
CA THR A 491 -16.48 -10.91 -5.03
C THR A 491 -15.25 -11.49 -5.72
N HIS A 492 -14.19 -11.67 -4.93
CA HIS A 492 -13.04 -12.50 -5.26
C HIS A 492 -13.02 -13.76 -4.37
N LEU A 493 -13.29 -14.93 -4.96
CA LEU A 493 -13.28 -16.20 -4.22
C LEU A 493 -11.86 -16.75 -4.11
N GLN A 494 -11.53 -17.38 -2.98
CA GLN A 494 -10.19 -17.92 -2.71
C GLN A 494 -10.16 -19.44 -2.83
N GLU A 495 -9.01 -20.00 -3.19
CA GLU A 495 -8.74 -21.44 -3.07
C GLU A 495 -8.20 -21.73 -1.65
N PRO A 496 -8.68 -22.74 -0.89
CA PRO A 496 -9.56 -23.82 -1.32
C PRO A 496 -11.02 -23.46 -1.51
N ARG A 497 -11.62 -24.09 -2.51
CA ARG A 497 -13.01 -23.91 -2.92
C ARG A 497 -14.01 -24.24 -1.82
N GLY A 498 -14.68 -23.21 -1.29
CA GLY A 498 -15.76 -23.41 -0.32
C GLY A 498 -16.79 -22.27 -0.20
N GLN A 499 -16.53 -21.09 -0.76
CA GLN A 499 -17.37 -19.91 -0.54
C GLN A 499 -18.63 -19.84 -1.43
N ALA A 500 -18.69 -20.59 -2.54
CA ALA A 500 -19.80 -20.50 -3.50
C ALA A 500 -21.22 -20.67 -2.89
N PRO A 501 -21.47 -21.57 -1.91
CA PRO A 501 -22.76 -21.65 -1.23
C PRO A 501 -23.14 -20.38 -0.46
N GLU A 502 -22.18 -19.67 0.13
CA GLU A 502 -22.41 -18.43 0.85
C GLU A 502 -22.80 -17.30 -0.12
N VAL A 503 -22.11 -17.23 -1.28
CA VAL A 503 -22.46 -16.31 -2.38
C VAL A 503 -23.86 -16.61 -2.91
N ALA A 504 -24.19 -17.90 -3.15
CA ALA A 504 -25.52 -18.30 -3.59
C ALA A 504 -26.63 -17.89 -2.61
N ALA A 505 -26.37 -17.92 -1.30
CA ALA A 505 -27.31 -17.43 -0.29
C ALA A 505 -27.52 -15.91 -0.37
N ILE A 506 -26.46 -15.15 -0.64
CA ILE A 506 -26.54 -13.69 -0.85
C ILE A 506 -27.37 -13.36 -2.10
N VAL A 507 -27.14 -14.08 -3.20
CA VAL A 507 -27.89 -13.94 -4.45
C VAL A 507 -29.38 -14.12 -4.22
N ARG A 508 -29.78 -15.21 -3.55
CA ARG A 508 -31.20 -15.50 -3.24
C ARG A 508 -31.83 -14.40 -2.39
N ARG A 509 -31.09 -13.85 -1.43
CA ARG A 509 -31.57 -12.74 -0.58
C ARG A 509 -31.80 -11.47 -1.40
N LEU A 510 -30.84 -11.09 -2.26
CA LEU A 510 -30.96 -9.90 -3.11
C LEU A 510 -32.13 -10.01 -4.09
N ALA A 511 -32.36 -11.21 -4.65
CA ALA A 511 -33.46 -11.47 -5.56
C ALA A 511 -34.84 -11.42 -4.88
N ALA A 512 -34.95 -11.85 -3.62
CA ALA A 512 -36.21 -11.92 -2.88
C ALA A 512 -36.68 -10.57 -2.30
N ASN A 513 -35.78 -9.61 -2.10
CA ASN A 513 -36.12 -8.29 -1.57
C ASN A 513 -36.69 -7.39 -2.67
N THR A 514 -37.95 -7.56 -3.03
CA THR A 514 -38.68 -6.71 -3.99
C THR A 514 -39.36 -5.50 -3.35
N LEU A 515 -39.50 -4.43 -4.14
CA LEU A 515 -40.29 -3.22 -3.84
C LEU A 515 -41.76 -3.54 -3.47
N PRO A 516 -42.43 -2.66 -2.69
CA PRO A 516 -43.85 -2.80 -2.38
C PRO A 516 -44.74 -2.75 -3.63
N PRO A 517 -45.92 -3.40 -3.62
CA PRO A 517 -46.82 -3.45 -4.77
C PRO A 517 -47.31 -2.04 -5.14
N GLY A 518 -46.90 -1.54 -6.32
CA GLY A 518 -47.34 -0.23 -6.83
C GLY A 518 -46.48 0.40 -7.94
N VAL A 519 -45.25 -0.08 -8.19
CA VAL A 519 -44.36 0.43 -9.25
C VAL A 519 -43.75 -0.78 -9.99
N GLY A 520 -44.25 -1.10 -11.19
CA GLY A 520 -43.68 -2.15 -12.06
C GLY A 520 -43.96 -3.60 -11.64
N VAL A 521 -43.79 -4.53 -12.60
CA VAL A 521 -44.26 -5.92 -12.56
C VAL A 521 -43.69 -6.70 -11.36
N ALA A 522 -44.56 -7.34 -10.60
CA ALA A 522 -44.21 -8.23 -9.49
C ALA A 522 -43.33 -9.40 -9.97
N GLY A 523 -42.03 -9.31 -9.76
CA GLY A 523 -41.04 -10.33 -10.09
C GLY A 523 -39.75 -10.11 -9.29
N PRO A 524 -38.94 -11.16 -9.06
CA PRO A 524 -37.71 -11.05 -8.28
C PRO A 524 -36.75 -10.02 -8.88
N ARG A 525 -35.99 -9.32 -8.03
CA ARG A 525 -34.98 -8.35 -8.48
C ARG A 525 -33.90 -9.09 -9.30
N PRO A 526 -33.53 -8.62 -10.51
CA PRO A 526 -32.43 -9.21 -11.26
C PRO A 526 -31.09 -9.07 -10.51
N VAL A 527 -30.27 -10.12 -10.51
CA VAL A 527 -28.99 -10.18 -9.78
C VAL A 527 -27.85 -10.55 -10.73
N ILE A 528 -26.70 -9.89 -10.52
CA ILE A 528 -25.42 -10.17 -11.17
C ILE A 528 -24.43 -10.67 -10.13
N VAL A 529 -23.63 -11.68 -10.46
CA VAL A 529 -22.44 -12.07 -9.69
C VAL A 529 -21.22 -11.90 -10.59
N ALA A 530 -20.24 -11.11 -10.16
CA ALA A 530 -19.10 -10.80 -10.99
C ALA A 530 -17.81 -10.58 -10.19
N GLY A 531 -16.68 -10.90 -10.83
CA GLY A 531 -15.34 -10.81 -10.25
C GLY A 531 -14.48 -12.01 -10.62
N ASP A 532 -13.35 -12.15 -9.93
CA ASP A 532 -12.50 -13.34 -10.01
C ASP A 532 -13.04 -14.44 -9.09
N LEU A 533 -13.71 -15.43 -9.66
CA LEU A 533 -14.33 -16.48 -8.87
C LEU A 533 -13.39 -17.66 -8.60
N ASN A 534 -12.14 -17.62 -9.10
CA ASN A 534 -11.18 -18.75 -9.05
C ASN A 534 -11.79 -20.11 -9.46
N THR A 535 -12.82 -20.07 -10.31
CA THR A 535 -13.68 -21.21 -10.64
C THR A 535 -13.78 -21.30 -12.15
N THR A 536 -13.51 -22.47 -12.73
CA THR A 536 -13.75 -22.74 -14.16
C THR A 536 -15.19 -23.17 -14.41
N PRO A 537 -15.69 -23.07 -15.65
CA PRO A 537 -17.09 -23.39 -15.96
C PRO A 537 -17.48 -24.85 -15.67
N SER A 538 -16.51 -25.76 -15.67
CA SER A 538 -16.69 -27.19 -15.36
C SER A 538 -16.67 -27.52 -13.86
N ASP A 539 -16.27 -26.57 -13.01
CA ASP A 539 -16.04 -26.84 -11.60
C ASP A 539 -17.34 -27.01 -10.79
N PRO A 540 -17.32 -27.81 -9.70
CA PRO A 540 -18.49 -28.02 -8.85
C PRO A 540 -19.09 -26.74 -8.28
N GLN A 541 -18.26 -25.74 -7.98
CA GLN A 541 -18.73 -24.45 -7.47
C GLN A 541 -19.58 -23.69 -8.47
N MET A 542 -19.27 -23.79 -9.78
CA MET A 542 -20.09 -23.16 -10.81
C MET A 542 -21.51 -23.72 -10.79
N ARG A 543 -21.68 -25.04 -10.60
CA ARG A 543 -23.00 -25.68 -10.45
C ARG A 543 -23.80 -25.15 -9.25
N VAL A 544 -23.11 -24.79 -8.15
CA VAL A 544 -23.76 -24.20 -6.97
C VAL A 544 -24.31 -22.81 -7.31
N LEU A 545 -23.55 -22.01 -8.05
CA LEU A 545 -23.96 -20.68 -8.50
C LEU A 545 -25.10 -20.77 -9.52
N GLU A 546 -25.02 -21.69 -10.49
CA GLU A 546 -26.10 -21.95 -11.45
C GLU A 546 -27.39 -22.40 -10.75
N ALA A 547 -27.30 -23.27 -9.74
CA ALA A 547 -28.43 -23.68 -8.91
C ALA A 547 -29.01 -22.55 -8.03
N ALA A 548 -28.37 -21.38 -8.00
CA ALA A 548 -28.93 -20.16 -7.41
C ALA A 548 -29.78 -19.34 -8.40
N GLY A 549 -29.98 -19.82 -9.63
CA GLY A 549 -30.71 -19.12 -10.69
C GLY A 549 -29.85 -18.21 -11.54
N LEU A 550 -28.53 -18.46 -11.57
CA LEU A 550 -27.57 -17.70 -12.38
C LEU A 550 -27.25 -18.44 -13.68
N SER A 551 -26.98 -17.68 -14.73
CA SER A 551 -26.56 -18.14 -16.04
C SER A 551 -25.30 -17.41 -16.48
N ASP A 552 -24.52 -18.03 -17.34
CA ASP A 552 -23.25 -17.49 -17.81
C ASP A 552 -23.34 -17.05 -19.28
N PRO A 553 -23.37 -15.73 -19.55
CA PRO A 553 -23.45 -15.20 -20.90
C PRO A 553 -22.18 -15.42 -21.73
N LEU A 554 -21.03 -15.66 -21.10
CA LEU A 554 -19.75 -15.82 -21.81
C LEU A 554 -19.65 -17.15 -22.56
N ARG A 555 -20.44 -18.17 -22.16
CA ARG A 555 -20.50 -19.46 -22.86
C ARG A 555 -20.94 -19.30 -24.32
N ALA A 556 -21.87 -18.38 -24.58
CA ALA A 556 -22.35 -18.08 -25.93
C ALA A 556 -21.29 -17.40 -26.82
N LEU A 557 -20.20 -16.90 -26.22
CA LEU A 557 -19.08 -16.25 -26.89
C LEU A 557 -17.87 -17.18 -27.10
N GLY A 558 -18.09 -18.49 -27.02
CA GLY A 558 -17.00 -19.46 -27.19
C GLY A 558 -16.09 -19.59 -25.96
N ASP A 559 -16.59 -19.21 -24.78
CA ASP A 559 -15.95 -19.50 -23.48
C ASP A 559 -14.53 -18.89 -23.33
N PRO A 560 -14.36 -17.56 -23.50
CA PRO A 560 -13.03 -16.96 -23.63
C PRO A 560 -12.20 -17.07 -22.32
N PRO A 561 -10.98 -17.62 -22.36
CA PRO A 561 -10.11 -17.67 -21.19
C PRO A 561 -9.64 -16.28 -20.77
N THR A 562 -9.42 -16.10 -19.47
CA THR A 562 -9.09 -14.81 -18.84
C THR A 562 -7.74 -14.81 -18.10
N SER A 563 -7.17 -15.99 -17.80
CA SER A 563 -5.91 -16.10 -17.04
C SER A 563 -5.00 -17.24 -17.54
N PRO A 564 -3.66 -17.08 -17.51
CA PRO A 564 -2.96 -15.80 -17.36
C PRO A 564 -3.12 -14.91 -18.61
N ALA A 565 -3.05 -13.59 -18.46
CA ALA A 565 -3.36 -12.63 -19.54
C ALA A 565 -2.48 -12.73 -20.79
N ASP A 566 -1.22 -13.16 -20.65
CA ASP A 566 -0.25 -13.29 -21.74
C ASP A 566 -0.40 -14.59 -22.55
N ALA A 567 -0.82 -15.67 -21.89
CA ALA A 567 -1.19 -16.94 -22.52
C ALA A 567 -2.50 -17.51 -21.91
N PRO A 568 -3.67 -16.91 -22.22
CA PRO A 568 -4.92 -17.26 -21.55
C PRO A 568 -5.33 -18.70 -21.84
N VAL A 569 -5.45 -19.51 -20.79
CA VAL A 569 -5.83 -20.93 -20.86
C VAL A 569 -6.93 -21.33 -19.88
N ARG A 570 -7.22 -20.50 -18.87
CA ARG A 570 -8.29 -20.73 -17.88
C ARG A 570 -9.26 -19.56 -17.89
N ARG A 571 -10.56 -19.85 -17.72
CA ARG A 571 -11.59 -18.83 -17.46
C ARG A 571 -12.01 -18.89 -16.01
N ILE A 572 -11.52 -17.93 -15.22
CA ILE A 572 -11.75 -17.86 -13.77
C ILE A 572 -12.44 -16.56 -13.34
N ASP A 573 -12.46 -15.57 -14.22
CA ASP A 573 -13.26 -14.35 -14.08
C ASP A 573 -14.62 -14.55 -14.74
N HIS A 574 -15.69 -14.06 -14.11
CA HIS A 574 -17.07 -14.27 -14.58
C HIS A 574 -17.94 -13.02 -14.42
N VAL A 575 -19.00 -12.97 -15.23
CA VAL A 575 -20.18 -12.11 -15.03
C VAL A 575 -21.42 -12.97 -15.21
N LEU A 576 -21.91 -13.54 -14.12
CA LEU A 576 -23.11 -14.38 -14.10
C LEU A 576 -24.35 -13.52 -13.91
N ILE A 577 -25.44 -13.86 -14.58
CA ILE A 577 -26.70 -13.08 -14.56
C ILE A 577 -27.91 -13.97 -14.27
N SER A 578 -28.86 -13.45 -13.49
CA SER A 578 -30.16 -14.10 -13.29
C SER A 578 -31.17 -13.73 -14.38
N ASP A 579 -32.37 -14.31 -14.28
CA ASP A 579 -33.54 -13.85 -15.03
C ASP A 579 -33.80 -12.35 -14.82
N GLY A 580 -34.38 -11.71 -15.84
CA GLY A 580 -34.60 -10.26 -15.91
C GLY A 580 -33.44 -9.46 -16.53
N LEU A 581 -32.31 -10.10 -16.80
CA LEU A 581 -31.17 -9.52 -17.52
C LEU A 581 -30.87 -10.28 -18.81
N THR A 582 -30.25 -9.61 -19.77
CA THR A 582 -29.69 -10.22 -20.99
C THR A 582 -28.39 -9.53 -21.36
N ALA A 583 -27.35 -10.32 -21.64
CA ALA A 583 -26.11 -9.80 -22.19
C ALA A 583 -26.30 -9.51 -23.68
N VAL A 584 -26.26 -8.24 -24.06
CA VAL A 584 -26.37 -7.81 -25.47
C VAL A 584 -25.03 -7.81 -26.18
N ALA A 585 -23.93 -7.75 -25.43
CA ALA A 585 -22.57 -7.94 -25.91
C ALA A 585 -21.68 -8.31 -24.72
N ALA A 586 -20.65 -9.13 -24.95
CA ALA A 586 -19.56 -9.32 -24.01
C ALA A 586 -18.22 -9.50 -24.74
N ASP A 587 -17.13 -9.15 -24.06
CA ASP A 587 -15.76 -9.21 -24.58
C ASP A 587 -14.77 -9.46 -23.43
N ALA A 588 -13.63 -10.09 -23.74
CA ALA A 588 -12.50 -10.34 -22.85
C ALA A 588 -11.20 -9.84 -23.51
N PRO A 589 -11.01 -8.51 -23.61
CA PRO A 589 -9.93 -7.94 -24.41
C PRO A 589 -8.55 -8.20 -23.81
N ARG A 590 -7.58 -8.53 -24.69
CA ARG A 590 -6.18 -8.74 -24.30
C ARG A 590 -5.49 -7.43 -23.95
N VAL A 591 -5.11 -7.27 -22.68
CA VAL A 591 -4.37 -6.11 -22.15
C VAL A 591 -3.25 -6.55 -21.21
N PRO A 592 -2.15 -5.78 -21.11
CA PRO A 592 -0.98 -6.17 -20.30
C PRO A 592 -1.01 -5.61 -18.86
N PHE A 593 -2.13 -5.07 -18.39
CA PHE A 593 -2.18 -4.29 -17.15
C PHE A 593 -2.40 -5.13 -15.89
N SER A 594 -2.66 -6.42 -16.05
CA SER A 594 -2.82 -7.42 -14.99
C SER A 594 -2.39 -8.79 -15.56
N ASP A 595 -2.27 -9.80 -14.71
CA ASP A 595 -2.23 -11.21 -15.11
C ASP A 595 -3.62 -11.79 -15.40
N HIS A 596 -4.68 -10.99 -15.24
CA HIS A 596 -6.05 -11.30 -15.69
C HIS A 596 -6.46 -10.46 -16.89
N LEU A 597 -7.39 -10.95 -17.69
CA LEU A 597 -8.09 -10.18 -18.72
C LEU A 597 -9.39 -9.60 -18.15
N PRO A 598 -9.68 -8.31 -18.37
CA PRO A 598 -10.94 -7.72 -17.94
C PRO A 598 -12.11 -8.30 -18.75
N LEU A 599 -13.27 -8.39 -18.12
CA LEU A 599 -14.54 -8.70 -18.79
C LEU A 599 -15.33 -7.42 -18.99
N VAL A 600 -15.79 -7.18 -20.22
CA VAL A 600 -16.67 -6.05 -20.56
C VAL A 600 -18.00 -6.63 -21.02
N VAL A 601 -19.08 -6.35 -20.29
CA VAL A 601 -20.41 -6.89 -20.59
C VAL A 601 -21.41 -5.75 -20.66
N ARG A 602 -22.09 -5.62 -21.80
CA ARG A 602 -23.24 -4.72 -21.95
C ARG A 602 -24.50 -5.52 -21.65
N LEU A 603 -25.26 -5.04 -20.68
CA LEU A 603 -26.43 -5.71 -20.13
C LEU A 603 -27.68 -4.89 -20.46
N ARG A 604 -28.79 -5.58 -20.67
CA ARG A 604 -30.12 -5.00 -20.84
C ARG A 604 -31.09 -5.62 -19.84
N LEU A 605 -31.92 -4.78 -19.22
CA LEU A 605 -33.05 -5.19 -18.39
C LEU A 605 -34.25 -5.56 -19.26
N LYS A 606 -35.02 -6.56 -18.84
CA LYS A 606 -36.20 -7.05 -19.58
C LYS A 606 -37.50 -6.33 -19.23
#